data_AF-A0A9D7PUV8-F1
#
_entry.id   AF-A0A9D7PUV8-F1
#
_cell.length_a   1.000
_cell.length_b   1.000
_cell.length_c   1.000
_cell.angle_alpha   90.00
_cell.angle_beta   90.00
_cell.angle_gamma   90.00
#
_symmetry.space_group_name_H-M   'P 1'
#
loop_
_entity.id
_entity.type
_entity.pdbx_description
1 polymer ?
#
loop_
_entity_poly.entity_id
_entity_poly.type
_entity_poly.pdbx_seq_one_letter_code
_entity_poly.pdbx_strand_id
1 'polypeptide(L)'
;MLFRHSFWILVVFFWVSGNLNSQYNVNLYVGGLYYHGDLTENLISSKANIGLGLSFGKEVKPWLDVSGRFVFGTISGSDQTSYNYNYRNRNLSFKSNIYEFSLNSGININQLFWKSLNKYNLNLFITGGIALFHYNPKTQLNERWVALHPVGTEGQNMERYSLYKPG
;
A
#
# COMPACT_ATOMS: atom_id res chain seq x y z
N MET A 1 -19.36 -20.99 30.81
CA MET A 1 -20.17 -21.16 29.58
C MET A 1 -19.53 -20.29 28.50
N LEU A 2 -18.77 -20.91 27.59
CA LEU A 2 -17.91 -20.26 26.60
C LEU A 2 -18.72 -19.88 25.35
N PHE A 3 -18.87 -18.59 25.06
CA PHE A 3 -19.37 -18.14 23.76
C PHE A 3 -18.24 -18.21 22.73
N ARG A 4 -18.28 -19.24 21.88
CA ARG A 4 -17.37 -19.39 20.73
C ARG A 4 -17.95 -18.59 19.57
N HIS A 5 -17.46 -17.37 19.35
CA HIS A 5 -17.79 -16.60 18.15
C HIS A 5 -16.82 -17.00 17.02
N SER A 6 -17.34 -17.74 16.04
CA SER A 6 -16.60 -18.04 14.81
C SER A 6 -16.90 -16.97 13.78
N PHE A 7 -15.89 -16.17 13.45
CA PHE A 7 -15.91 -15.22 12.33
C PHE A 7 -15.50 -15.96 11.06
N TRP A 8 -16.31 -15.88 10.00
CA TRP A 8 -15.97 -16.41 8.68
C TRP A 8 -15.96 -15.27 7.67
N ILE A 9 -14.85 -15.11 6.95
CA ILE A 9 -14.74 -14.22 5.80
C ILE A 9 -14.65 -15.08 4.55
N LEU A 10 -15.63 -14.95 3.67
CA LEU A 10 -15.64 -15.57 2.34
C LEU A 10 -15.06 -14.54 1.35
N VAL A 11 -13.84 -14.77 0.87
CA VAL A 11 -13.26 -13.99 -0.23
C VAL A 11 -13.45 -14.77 -1.52
N VAL A 12 -14.31 -14.25 -2.41
CA VAL A 12 -14.51 -14.83 -3.75
C VAL A 12 -13.65 -14.05 -4.73
N PHE A 13 -12.60 -14.68 -5.26
CA PHE A 13 -11.84 -14.16 -6.39
C PHE A 13 -12.49 -14.63 -7.69
N PHE A 14 -12.99 -13.70 -8.50
CA PHE A 14 -13.28 -13.97 -9.90
C PHE A 14 -12.02 -13.73 -10.72
N TRP A 15 -11.50 -14.79 -11.35
CA TRP A 15 -10.42 -14.70 -12.32
C TRP A 15 -11.00 -14.86 -13.73
N VAL A 16 -10.90 -13.81 -14.55
CA VAL A 16 -11.20 -13.88 -15.99
C VAL A 16 -9.88 -13.76 -16.73
N SER A 17 -9.47 -14.81 -17.44
CA SER A 17 -8.34 -14.75 -18.36
C SER A 17 -8.82 -14.77 -19.79
N GLY A 18 -8.34 -13.80 -20.57
CA GLY A 18 -8.36 -13.82 -22.03
C GLY A 18 -6.94 -14.07 -22.53
N ASN A 19 -6.76 -15.08 -23.39
CA ASN A 19 -5.46 -15.37 -23.99
C ASN A 19 -5.23 -14.45 -25.19
N LEU A 20 -4.47 -13.35 -25.01
CA LEU A 20 -3.96 -12.53 -26.10
C LEU A 20 -2.45 -12.78 -26.26
N ASN A 21 -2.09 -13.88 -26.93
CA ASN A 21 -0.72 -14.36 -27.11
C ASN A 21 0.00 -14.67 -25.78
N SER A 22 0.60 -15.86 -25.66
CA SER A 22 1.28 -16.35 -24.43
C SER A 22 2.32 -15.41 -23.80
N GLN A 23 2.73 -14.35 -24.51
CA GLN A 23 3.74 -13.41 -24.06
C GLN A 23 3.17 -12.20 -23.32
N TYR A 24 1.91 -11.79 -23.50
CA TYR A 24 1.38 -10.61 -22.81
C TYR A 24 0.54 -11.01 -21.59
N ASN A 25 0.69 -10.27 -20.50
CA ASN A 25 -0.06 -10.48 -19.28
C ASN A 25 -0.84 -9.23 -18.88
N VAL A 26 -2.06 -9.46 -18.38
CA VAL A 26 -2.91 -8.43 -17.77
C VAL A 26 -3.31 -8.99 -16.41
N ASN A 27 -3.05 -8.26 -15.33
CA ASN A 27 -3.41 -8.69 -13.98
C ASN A 27 -4.22 -7.61 -13.27
N LEU A 28 -5.13 -8.04 -12.42
CA LEU A 28 -5.87 -7.21 -11.49
C LEU A 28 -5.41 -7.51 -10.07
N TYR A 29 -5.27 -6.46 -9.25
CA TYR A 29 -4.82 -6.55 -7.86
C TYR A 29 -5.89 -5.96 -6.95
N VAL A 30 -6.15 -6.65 -5.84
CA VAL A 30 -6.98 -6.18 -4.74
C VAL A 30 -6.21 -6.49 -3.46
N GLY A 31 -6.01 -5.50 -2.59
CA GLY A 31 -5.19 -5.69 -1.39
C GLY A 31 -5.51 -4.69 -0.29
N GLY A 32 -4.92 -4.93 0.87
CA GLY A 32 -4.96 -4.00 2.00
C GLY A 32 -3.79 -3.01 1.93
N LEU A 33 -4.08 -1.73 2.06
CA LEU A 33 -3.11 -0.66 2.24
C LEU A 33 -3.05 -0.28 3.72
N TYR A 34 -1.85 -0.31 4.28
CA TYR A 34 -1.56 0.01 5.67
C TYR A 34 -0.55 1.15 5.71
N TYR A 35 -0.75 2.08 6.64
CA TYR A 35 0.27 3.06 6.94
C TYR A 35 1.20 2.51 8.01
N HIS A 36 2.50 2.64 7.78
CA HIS A 36 3.51 2.35 8.77
C HIS A 36 4.45 3.54 8.87
N GLY A 37 4.45 4.19 10.03
CA GLY A 37 5.20 5.41 10.29
C GLY A 37 4.81 5.96 11.64
N ASP A 38 5.15 7.23 11.88
CA ASP A 38 5.23 7.83 13.22
C ASP A 38 3.90 7.93 13.97
N LEU A 39 2.78 7.81 13.24
CA LEU A 39 1.41 7.82 13.77
C LEU A 39 0.85 6.41 13.96
N THR A 40 1.71 5.38 13.96
CA THR A 40 1.29 3.98 14.09
C THR A 40 2.34 3.21 14.88
N GLU A 41 1.97 2.85 16.12
CA GLU A 41 2.83 2.09 17.04
C GLU A 41 3.12 0.66 16.54
N ASN A 42 2.15 0.02 15.85
CA ASN A 42 2.26 -1.35 15.33
C ASN A 42 1.38 -1.55 14.07
N LEU A 43 1.84 -2.38 13.12
CA LEU A 43 1.09 -2.73 11.88
C LEU A 43 -0.32 -3.28 12.17
N ILE A 44 -0.48 -4.01 13.28
CA ILE A 44 -1.76 -4.61 13.71
C ILE A 44 -2.78 -3.54 14.14
N SER A 45 -2.32 -2.38 14.58
CA SER A 45 -3.19 -1.27 15.01
C SER A 45 -3.48 -0.27 13.87
N SER A 46 -2.81 -0.41 12.72
CA SER A 46 -3.10 0.43 11.54
C SER A 46 -4.42 0.01 10.90
N LYS A 47 -5.26 0.99 10.58
CA LYS A 47 -6.49 0.77 9.82
C LYS A 47 -6.15 0.33 8.39
N ALA A 48 -6.56 -0.88 8.03
CA ALA A 48 -6.48 -1.39 6.67
C ALA A 48 -7.49 -0.65 5.77
N ASN A 49 -7.03 -0.17 4.63
CA ASN A 49 -7.89 0.36 3.58
C ASN A 49 -7.79 -0.51 2.34
N ILE A 50 -8.81 -0.52 1.49
CA ILE A 50 -8.77 -1.30 0.25
C ILE A 50 -7.95 -0.53 -0.79
N GLY A 51 -7.03 -1.23 -1.43
CA GLY A 51 -6.30 -0.80 -2.62
C GLY A 51 -6.68 -1.68 -3.81
N LEU A 52 -6.76 -1.05 -4.98
CA LEU A 52 -7.00 -1.71 -6.26
C LEU A 52 -5.84 -1.41 -7.20
N GLY A 53 -5.52 -2.35 -8.07
CA GLY A 53 -4.49 -2.14 -9.06
C GLY A 53 -4.70 -2.95 -10.32
N LEU A 54 -3.97 -2.55 -11.35
CA LEU A 54 -3.87 -3.26 -12.61
C LEU A 54 -2.42 -3.30 -13.05
N SER A 55 -2.02 -4.37 -13.72
CA SER A 55 -0.74 -4.41 -14.43
C SER A 55 -0.93 -4.90 -15.85
N PHE A 56 -0.06 -4.39 -16.71
CA PHE A 56 0.11 -4.84 -18.07
C PHE A 56 1.59 -5.09 -18.30
N GLY A 57 1.91 -6.23 -18.87
CA GLY A 57 3.28 -6.62 -19.08
C GLY A 57 3.46 -7.65 -20.17
N LYS A 58 4.72 -8.03 -20.33
CA LYS A 58 5.17 -8.98 -21.32
C LYS A 58 6.25 -9.88 -20.75
N GLU A 59 6.11 -11.18 -21.01
CA GLU A 59 7.17 -12.15 -20.95
C GLU A 59 8.12 -11.91 -22.14
N VAL A 60 9.28 -11.31 -21.85
CA VAL A 60 10.31 -11.01 -22.85
C VAL A 60 11.07 -12.29 -23.22
N LYS A 61 11.27 -13.16 -22.23
CA LYS A 61 11.85 -14.50 -22.36
C LYS A 61 11.09 -15.45 -21.43
N PRO A 62 11.11 -16.78 -21.65
CA PRO A 62 10.45 -17.73 -20.75
C PRO A 62 10.81 -17.60 -19.27
N TRP A 63 11.97 -17.03 -18.96
CA TRP A 63 12.44 -16.79 -17.60
C TRP A 63 12.37 -15.32 -17.15
N LEU A 64 11.95 -14.37 -18.00
CA LEU A 64 11.95 -12.93 -17.72
C LEU A 64 10.62 -12.27 -18.11
N ASP A 65 9.93 -11.70 -17.13
CA ASP A 65 8.79 -10.82 -17.32
C ASP A 65 9.16 -9.35 -17.03
N VAL A 66 8.49 -8.46 -17.73
CA VAL A 66 8.52 -7.02 -17.48
C VAL A 66 7.09 -6.50 -17.52
N SER A 67 6.67 -5.77 -16.49
CA SER A 67 5.31 -5.24 -16.37
C SER A 67 5.26 -3.83 -15.78
N GLY A 68 4.39 -3.00 -16.34
CA GLY A 68 3.94 -1.77 -15.71
C GLY A 68 2.76 -2.07 -14.80
N ARG A 69 2.76 -1.54 -13.58
CA ARG A 69 1.67 -1.68 -12.61
C ARG A 69 1.21 -0.31 -12.16
N PHE A 70 -0.10 -0.15 -12.04
CA PHE A 70 -0.73 1.00 -11.44
C PHE A 70 -1.59 0.55 -10.27
N VAL A 71 -1.40 1.16 -9.11
CA VAL A 71 -2.17 0.90 -7.89
C VAL A 71 -2.77 2.22 -7.43
N PHE A 72 -4.04 2.19 -7.05
CA PHE A 72 -4.72 3.32 -6.43
C PHE A 72 -5.45 2.86 -5.18
N GLY A 73 -5.49 3.73 -4.19
CA GLY A 73 -6.22 3.45 -2.96
C GLY A 73 -6.11 4.58 -1.97
N THR A 74 -6.46 4.28 -0.73
CA THR A 74 -6.42 5.23 0.37
C THR A 74 -5.56 4.65 1.48
N ILE A 75 -4.81 5.49 2.18
CA ILE A 75 -4.20 5.17 3.46
C ILE A 75 -4.74 6.11 4.54
N SER A 76 -4.71 5.65 5.78
CA SER A 76 -5.10 6.46 6.93
C SER A 76 -4.31 6.06 8.17
N GLY A 77 -3.95 7.03 9.00
CA GLY A 77 -3.40 6.81 10.34
C GLY A 77 -4.18 7.61 11.37
N SER A 78 -4.29 7.09 12.59
CA SER A 78 -4.95 7.77 13.71
C SER A 78 -4.30 7.36 15.02
N ASP A 79 -3.95 8.36 15.84
CA ASP A 79 -3.41 8.14 17.19
C ASP A 79 -4.49 7.67 18.18
N GLN A 80 -5.77 7.87 17.88
CA GLN A 80 -6.89 7.50 18.76
C GLN A 80 -6.97 5.98 18.99
N THR A 81 -6.46 5.19 18.04
CA THR A 81 -6.42 3.73 18.10
C THR A 81 -5.14 3.16 18.73
N SER A 82 -4.20 4.02 19.16
CA SER A 82 -2.92 3.58 19.74
C SER A 82 -3.06 3.08 21.18
N TYR A 83 -2.28 2.06 21.57
CA TYR A 83 -2.28 1.52 22.94
C TYR A 83 -1.50 2.40 23.92
N ASN A 84 -0.57 3.19 23.42
CA ASN A 84 0.18 4.15 24.21
C ASN A 84 -0.59 5.47 24.45
N TYR A 85 -0.69 5.85 25.73
CA TYR A 85 -1.42 7.04 26.19
C TYR A 85 -0.86 8.35 25.60
N ASN A 86 0.46 8.45 25.40
CA ASN A 86 1.09 9.66 24.86
C ASN A 86 0.70 9.92 23.41
N TYR A 87 0.49 8.87 22.61
CA TYR A 87 -0.02 9.01 21.25
C TYR A 87 -1.49 9.41 21.27
N ARG A 88 -2.34 8.73 22.06
CA ARG A 88 -3.75 9.11 22.21
C ARG A 88 -3.94 10.57 22.64
N ASN A 89 -3.04 11.10 23.49
CA ASN A 89 -3.09 12.49 23.95
C ASN A 89 -2.78 13.51 22.84
N ARG A 90 -2.02 13.12 21.80
CA ARG A 90 -1.76 13.97 20.62
C ARG A 90 -2.96 14.01 19.67
N ASN A 91 -3.75 12.94 19.64
CA ASN A 91 -4.99 12.83 18.87
C ASN A 91 -4.87 13.27 17.39
N LEU A 92 -3.75 12.93 16.74
CA LEU A 92 -3.53 13.25 15.33
C LEU A 92 -4.18 12.18 14.44
N SER A 93 -4.71 12.62 13.30
CA SER A 93 -5.21 11.71 12.27
C SER A 93 -4.96 12.25 10.88
N PHE A 94 -4.78 11.35 9.92
CA PHE A 94 -4.68 11.72 8.52
C PHE A 94 -5.31 10.66 7.61
N LYS A 95 -5.69 11.11 6.43
CA LYS A 95 -6.16 10.27 5.32
C LYS A 95 -5.52 10.79 4.03
N SER A 96 -4.98 9.89 3.23
CA SER A 96 -4.39 10.24 1.93
C SER A 96 -4.86 9.29 0.86
N ASN A 97 -5.22 9.82 -0.31
CA ASN A 97 -5.29 9.00 -1.51
C ASN A 97 -3.86 8.73 -1.99
N ILE A 98 -3.60 7.53 -2.49
CA ILE A 98 -2.33 7.13 -3.09
C ILE A 98 -2.59 6.70 -4.53
N TYR A 99 -1.73 7.18 -5.41
CA TYR A 99 -1.56 6.65 -6.76
C TYR A 99 -0.11 6.21 -6.90
N GLU A 100 0.11 4.95 -7.22
CA GLU A 100 1.43 4.38 -7.43
C GLU A 100 1.51 3.85 -8.86
N PHE A 101 2.56 4.25 -9.56
CA PHE A 101 2.95 3.64 -10.82
C PHE A 101 4.32 2.97 -10.63
N SER A 102 4.42 1.70 -11.02
CA SER A 102 5.68 0.95 -10.91
C SER A 102 6.02 0.22 -12.19
N LEU A 103 7.32 0.19 -12.49
CA LEU A 103 7.90 -0.68 -13.50
C LEU A 103 8.54 -1.86 -12.77
N ASN A 104 8.07 -3.06 -13.07
CA ASN A 104 8.46 -4.29 -12.40
C ASN A 104 9.08 -5.25 -13.41
N SER A 105 9.99 -6.09 -12.94
CA SER A 105 10.49 -7.24 -13.65
C SER A 105 10.51 -8.44 -12.72
N GLY A 106 10.21 -9.61 -13.28
CA GLY A 106 10.27 -10.86 -12.56
C GLY A 106 11.06 -11.91 -13.31
N ILE A 107 11.77 -12.72 -12.53
CA ILE A 107 12.56 -13.85 -13.00
C ILE A 107 11.86 -15.13 -12.56
N ASN A 108 11.51 -15.99 -13.52
CA ASN A 108 10.98 -17.32 -13.24
C ASN A 108 12.12 -18.28 -12.88
N ILE A 109 12.24 -18.60 -11.60
CA ILE A 109 13.31 -19.46 -11.06
C ILE A 109 13.21 -20.87 -11.63
N ASN A 110 11.99 -21.38 -11.86
CA ASN A 110 11.80 -22.73 -12.38
C ASN A 110 12.45 -22.92 -13.75
N GLN A 111 12.36 -21.90 -14.61
CA GLN A 111 12.88 -21.97 -15.97
C GLN A 111 14.41 -21.93 -16.02
N LEU A 112 15.05 -21.37 -14.99
CA LEU A 112 16.50 -21.28 -14.88
C LEU A 112 17.12 -22.47 -14.14
N PHE A 113 16.57 -22.85 -12.98
CA PHE A 113 17.23 -23.78 -12.07
C PHE A 113 16.40 -25.04 -11.77
N TRP A 114 15.07 -24.93 -11.72
CA TRP A 114 14.19 -25.99 -11.18
C TRP A 114 13.06 -26.38 -12.14
N LYS A 115 13.40 -26.77 -13.37
CA LYS A 115 12.39 -27.18 -14.39
C LYS A 115 11.54 -28.36 -13.95
N SER A 116 12.05 -29.21 -13.07
CA SER A 116 11.32 -30.35 -12.50
C SER A 116 10.09 -29.94 -11.70
N LEU A 117 10.00 -28.69 -11.21
CA LEU A 117 8.82 -28.17 -10.50
C LEU A 117 7.64 -27.92 -11.44
N ASN A 118 7.88 -27.77 -12.76
CA ASN A 118 6.81 -27.55 -13.73
C ASN A 118 5.80 -28.71 -13.76
N LYS A 119 6.21 -29.93 -13.38
CA LYS A 119 5.31 -31.09 -13.28
C LYS A 119 4.23 -30.93 -12.21
N TYR A 120 4.42 -30.02 -11.26
CA TYR A 120 3.48 -29.70 -10.19
C TYR A 120 2.65 -28.44 -10.49
N ASN A 121 2.76 -27.85 -11.69
CA ASN A 121 2.11 -26.60 -12.08
C ASN A 121 2.38 -25.42 -11.11
N LEU A 122 3.49 -25.47 -10.38
CA LEU A 122 3.92 -24.44 -9.45
C LEU A 122 5.04 -23.64 -10.12
N ASN A 123 4.89 -22.32 -10.22
CA ASN A 123 5.93 -21.44 -10.77
C ASN A 123 6.43 -20.48 -9.67
N LEU A 124 7.74 -20.47 -9.43
CA LEU A 124 8.38 -19.55 -8.50
C LEU A 124 9.00 -18.37 -9.24
N PHE A 125 8.70 -17.17 -8.74
CA PHE A 125 9.22 -15.93 -9.29
C PHE A 125 9.93 -15.11 -8.21
N ILE A 126 11.06 -14.51 -8.58
CA ILE A 126 11.64 -13.38 -7.86
C ILE A 126 11.28 -12.14 -8.65
N THR A 127 10.67 -11.15 -8.00
CA THR A 127 10.30 -9.90 -8.66
C THR A 127 10.97 -8.71 -7.99
N GLY A 128 11.26 -7.68 -8.77
CA GLY A 128 11.81 -6.41 -8.31
C GLY A 128 11.36 -5.29 -9.25
N GLY A 129 11.38 -4.06 -8.77
CA GLY A 129 10.90 -2.94 -9.55
C GLY A 129 11.20 -1.59 -8.92
N ILE A 130 10.91 -0.55 -9.69
CA ILE A 130 10.96 0.84 -9.25
C ILE A 130 9.56 1.41 -9.28
N ALA A 131 9.21 2.18 -8.25
CA ALA A 131 7.87 2.75 -8.10
C ALA A 131 7.96 4.25 -7.87
N LEU A 132 7.03 4.97 -8.48
CA LEU A 132 6.74 6.36 -8.21
C LEU A 132 5.36 6.43 -7.57
N PHE A 133 5.27 7.07 -6.42
CA PHE A 133 4.01 7.23 -5.69
C PHE A 133 3.69 8.71 -5.50
N HIS A 134 2.42 9.05 -5.66
CA HIS A 134 1.87 10.36 -5.36
C HIS A 134 0.82 10.22 -4.27
N TYR A 135 0.94 11.06 -3.24
CA TYR A 135 0.04 11.08 -2.10
C TYR A 135 -0.31 12.53 -1.73
N ASN A 136 -1.55 12.73 -1.27
CA ASN A 136 -2.04 14.03 -0.80
C ASN A 136 -2.70 13.86 0.58
N PRO A 137 -1.91 13.94 1.66
CA PRO A 137 -2.40 13.71 3.00
C PRO A 137 -3.30 14.86 3.45
N LYS A 138 -4.42 14.52 4.08
CA LYS A 138 -5.41 15.45 4.61
C LYS A 138 -5.70 15.11 6.07
N THR A 139 -5.90 16.11 6.91
CA THR A 139 -6.38 15.93 8.29
C THR A 139 -7.75 16.57 8.46
N GLN A 140 -8.49 16.18 9.50
CA GLN A 140 -9.77 16.77 9.85
C GLN A 140 -9.57 17.77 11.00
N LEU A 141 -9.76 19.06 10.72
CA LEU A 141 -9.73 20.14 11.71
C LEU A 141 -11.08 20.84 11.69
N ASN A 142 -11.77 20.90 12.84
CA ASN A 142 -13.08 21.57 13.00
C ASN A 142 -14.08 21.19 11.90
N GLU A 143 -14.28 19.88 11.70
CA GLU A 143 -15.21 19.29 10.71
C GLU A 143 -14.88 19.55 9.23
N ARG A 144 -13.73 20.16 8.92
CA ARG A 144 -13.24 20.38 7.55
C ARG A 144 -11.98 19.56 7.28
N TRP A 145 -11.92 18.97 6.08
CA TRP A 145 -10.72 18.29 5.59
C TRP A 145 -9.75 19.32 5.03
N VAL A 146 -8.61 19.48 5.69
CA VAL A 146 -7.54 20.41 5.27
C VAL A 146 -6.38 19.58 4.72
N ALA A 147 -5.92 19.93 3.51
CA ALA A 147 -4.72 19.32 2.93
C ALA A 147 -3.51 19.69 3.79
N LEU A 148 -2.64 18.72 4.08
CA LEU A 148 -1.46 18.90 4.91
C LEU A 148 -0.24 19.40 4.11
N HIS A 149 -0.26 19.22 2.79
CA HIS A 149 0.82 19.66 1.89
C HIS A 149 1.14 21.17 1.95
N PRO A 150 0.16 22.09 2.09
CA PRO A 150 0.44 23.52 2.26
C PRO A 150 0.82 23.95 3.68
N VAL A 151 0.70 23.05 4.69
CA VAL A 151 0.75 23.44 6.12
C VAL A 151 2.04 23.02 6.82
N GLY A 152 2.95 22.33 6.12
CA GLY A 152 4.27 21.96 6.65
C GLY A 152 4.17 21.03 7.87
N THR A 153 4.08 19.72 7.64
CA THR A 153 3.78 18.73 8.68
C THR A 153 4.94 18.36 9.61
N GLU A 154 6.09 19.02 9.48
CA GLU A 154 7.28 18.74 10.30
C GLU A 154 7.95 20.02 10.80
N GLY A 155 7.21 21.12 10.90
CA GLY A 155 7.76 22.38 11.42
C GLY A 155 8.67 23.14 10.44
N GLN A 156 8.72 22.76 9.16
CA GLN A 156 9.55 23.40 8.14
C GLN A 156 9.10 24.84 7.76
N ASN A 157 7.98 25.33 8.32
CA ASN A 157 7.55 26.73 8.22
C ASN A 157 7.58 27.48 9.57
N MET A 158 8.24 26.94 10.60
CA MET A 158 8.41 27.62 11.89
C MET A 158 9.62 28.57 11.88
N GLU A 159 9.72 29.47 10.89
CA GLU A 159 10.69 30.58 10.95
C GLU A 159 10.03 31.93 11.29
N ARG A 160 8.76 31.96 11.75
CA ARG A 160 8.06 33.25 11.95
C ARG A 160 7.20 33.45 13.19
N TYR A 161 7.42 32.69 14.27
CA TYR A 161 6.85 33.04 15.58
C TYR A 161 7.89 32.94 16.70
N SER A 162 9.02 33.65 16.55
CA SER A 162 9.76 34.14 17.71
C SER A 162 9.14 35.48 18.13
N LEU A 163 8.09 35.42 18.96
CA LEU A 163 7.63 36.56 19.76
C LEU A 163 7.95 36.32 21.23
N TYR A 164 9.21 36.02 21.52
CA TYR A 164 9.75 36.21 22.87
C TYR A 164 10.69 37.42 22.83
N LYS A 165 10.16 38.59 23.17
CA LYS A 165 10.97 39.72 23.62
C LYS A 165 11.27 39.49 25.12
N PRO A 166 12.52 39.27 25.54
CA PRO A 166 12.88 39.53 26.92
C PRO A 166 12.78 41.04 27.17
N GLY A 167 12.11 41.42 28.25
CA GLY A 167 12.11 42.78 28.78
C GLY A 167 13.43 43.13 29.45
#